data_AF-A0A7K4IAU0-F1
#
_entry.id   AF-A0A7K4IAU0-F1
#
_cell.length_a   1.000
_cell.length_b   1.000
_cell.length_c   1.000
_cell.angle_alpha   90.00
_cell.angle_beta   90.00
_cell.angle_gamma   90.00
#
_symmetry.space_group_name_H-M   'P 1'
#
loop_
_entity.id
_entity.type
_entity.pdbx_description
1 polymer ?
#
loop_
_entity_poly.entity_id
_entity_poly.type
_entity_poly.pdbx_seq_one_letter_code
_entity_poly.pdbx_strand_id
1 'polypeptide(L)'
;MSEIVKQIELKKIHPSKLNPRLEINIERLNELAASIREVGLLEPIIVRPMNSEYEVVVGERRYRASQQAGLEKVPAIIRKFSDDQVVQLNLIENVQREDLNAIEKGKVCKYLLENCPEKYPSQSAIAKRIGVSSKAISLWMKAVEVLPQEAQKYVAPSTISGQVPEGKIDYQTAIKIGRAVDEPAKKVEVIKMLAEKKLPVKERAQVIKKVAQEPEKPIKEVIEEVEEEEMPCEMYFAADDKKLLLDGTKTQASRTDLPNPKMKAGSIVHATIQEPHIADLRITSVERKKLRYFDEEDAKREGGYTLEEFKRKWKKVHGEWDENQLVYVIHFEKVK
;
A
#
# COMPACT_ATOMS: atom_id res chain seq x y z
N MET A 1 -42.01 12.92 1.78
CA MET A 1 -42.51 14.11 2.50
C MET A 1 -41.47 15.19 2.32
N SER A 2 -41.84 16.36 1.80
CA SER A 2 -40.94 17.51 1.70
C SER A 2 -40.48 17.90 3.10
N GLU A 3 -39.17 17.94 3.30
CA GLU A 3 -38.59 18.28 4.60
C GLU A 3 -38.64 19.80 4.79
N ILE A 4 -39.38 20.24 5.81
CA ILE A 4 -39.55 21.67 6.10
C ILE A 4 -38.29 22.17 6.82
N VAL A 5 -37.55 23.06 6.16
CA VAL A 5 -36.42 23.79 6.76
C VAL A 5 -36.97 24.90 7.64
N LYS A 6 -36.49 25.01 8.88
CA LYS A 6 -36.85 26.07 9.84
C LYS A 6 -35.62 26.84 10.29
N GLN A 7 -35.78 28.14 10.53
CA GLN A 7 -34.74 28.96 11.16
C GLN A 7 -34.81 28.76 12.68
N ILE A 8 -33.74 28.23 13.27
CA ILE A 8 -33.66 27.94 14.71
C ILE A 8 -32.59 28.83 15.33
N GLU A 9 -32.88 29.40 16.49
CA GLU A 9 -31.91 30.16 17.28
C GLU A 9 -30.73 29.28 17.66
N LEU A 10 -29.53 29.72 17.31
CA LEU A 10 -28.31 28.93 17.46
C LEU A 10 -28.02 28.61 18.94
N LYS A 11 -28.40 29.53 19.85
CA LYS A 11 -28.32 29.33 21.32
C LYS A 11 -29.19 28.19 21.87
N LYS A 12 -30.20 27.74 21.12
CA LYS A 12 -31.09 26.61 21.49
C LYS A 12 -30.62 25.28 20.90
N ILE A 13 -29.50 25.28 20.18
CA ILE A 13 -28.93 24.10 19.54
C ILE A 13 -27.64 23.74 20.28
N HIS A 14 -27.52 22.48 20.67
CA HIS A 14 -26.35 21.94 21.38
C HIS A 14 -25.66 20.86 20.56
N PRO A 15 -24.32 20.75 20.66
CA PRO A 15 -23.58 19.66 20.02
C PRO A 15 -23.97 18.33 20.64
N SER A 16 -23.96 17.25 19.83
CA SER A 16 -24.28 15.93 20.37
C SER A 16 -23.13 15.37 21.22
N LYS A 17 -23.46 14.95 22.44
CA LYS A 17 -22.54 14.20 23.32
C LYS A 17 -22.25 12.80 22.79
N LEU A 18 -23.07 12.32 21.85
CA LEU A 18 -23.00 11.02 21.20
C LEU A 18 -22.15 11.06 19.93
N ASN A 19 -21.49 12.18 19.62
CA ASN A 19 -20.59 12.32 18.49
C ASN A 19 -19.12 12.15 18.95
N PRO A 20 -18.44 11.04 18.60
CA PRO A 20 -17.10 10.73 19.09
C PRO A 20 -15.96 11.58 18.49
N ARG A 21 -16.26 12.67 17.79
CA ARG A 21 -15.23 13.52 17.16
C ARG A 21 -14.38 14.22 18.21
N LEU A 22 -13.12 13.82 18.31
CA LEU A 22 -12.14 14.41 19.24
C LEU A 22 -11.15 15.39 18.57
N GLU A 23 -11.09 15.46 17.23
CA GLU A 23 -10.21 16.40 16.53
C GLU A 23 -10.93 17.19 15.44
N ILE A 24 -10.84 18.52 15.53
CA ILE A 24 -11.37 19.47 14.56
C ILE A 24 -10.19 20.15 13.90
N ASN A 25 -10.08 20.04 12.57
CA ASN A 25 -9.13 20.83 11.82
C ASN A 25 -9.54 22.31 11.89
N ILE A 26 -8.76 23.10 12.64
CA ILE A 26 -9.05 24.50 12.95
C ILE A 26 -9.00 25.37 11.69
N GLU A 27 -8.06 25.12 10.78
CA GLU A 27 -7.92 25.87 9.52
C GLU A 27 -9.17 25.73 8.65
N ARG A 28 -9.61 24.48 8.40
CA ARG A 28 -10.83 24.19 7.63
C ARG A 28 -12.11 24.68 8.31
N LEU A 29 -12.09 24.86 9.64
CA LEU A 29 -13.22 25.46 10.36
C LEU A 29 -13.24 26.98 10.15
N ASN A 30 -12.07 27.63 10.22
CA ASN A 30 -11.93 29.07 10.00
C ASN A 30 -12.36 29.48 8.58
N GLU A 31 -11.94 28.72 7.57
CA GLU A 31 -12.36 28.92 6.17
C GLU A 31 -13.88 28.84 6.01
N LEU A 32 -14.49 27.80 6.59
CA LEU A 32 -15.95 27.63 6.54
C LEU A 32 -16.67 28.75 7.30
N ALA A 33 -16.16 29.19 8.45
CA ALA A 33 -16.73 30.30 9.20
C ALA A 33 -16.63 31.63 8.42
N ALA A 34 -15.53 31.86 7.70
CA ALA A 34 -15.38 33.02 6.82
C ALA A 34 -16.42 33.01 5.69
N SER A 35 -16.57 31.88 5.00
CA SER A 35 -17.60 31.71 3.97
C SER A 35 -19.02 31.92 4.53
N ILE A 36 -19.33 31.34 5.69
CA ILE A 36 -20.66 31.49 6.33
C ILE A 36 -20.92 32.95 6.74
N ARG A 37 -19.91 33.75 7.10
CA ARG A 37 -20.12 35.20 7.36
C ARG A 37 -20.57 35.95 6.12
N GLU A 38 -20.05 35.59 4.96
CA GLU A 38 -20.34 36.29 3.70
C GLU A 38 -21.70 35.89 3.11
N VAL A 39 -21.98 34.59 3.03
CA VAL A 39 -23.16 34.07 2.29
C VAL A 39 -24.21 33.41 3.18
N GLY A 40 -23.98 33.35 4.49
CA GLY A 40 -24.82 32.60 5.43
C GLY A 40 -24.66 31.09 5.30
N LEU A 41 -25.45 30.35 6.08
CA LEU A 41 -25.45 28.89 5.99
C LEU A 41 -26.41 28.41 4.89
N LEU A 42 -25.86 27.97 3.75
CA LEU A 42 -26.65 27.52 2.61
C LEU A 42 -27.31 26.15 2.83
N GLU A 43 -26.54 25.18 3.33
CA GLU A 43 -27.06 23.84 3.60
C GLU A 43 -27.55 23.71 5.05
N PRO A 44 -28.83 23.31 5.28
CA PRO A 44 -29.38 23.20 6.61
C PRO A 44 -28.73 22.08 7.43
N ILE A 45 -28.56 22.31 8.74
CA ILE A 45 -28.16 21.25 9.68
C ILE A 45 -29.35 20.35 10.02
N ILE A 46 -29.10 19.11 10.46
CA ILE A 46 -30.15 18.23 10.96
C ILE A 46 -30.06 18.22 12.47
N VAL A 47 -31.17 18.53 13.13
CA VAL A 47 -31.28 18.55 14.58
C VAL A 47 -32.41 17.63 15.04
N ARG A 48 -32.29 17.13 16.27
CA ARG A 48 -33.40 16.47 16.97
C ARG A 48 -33.89 17.30 18.16
N PRO A 49 -35.18 17.24 18.49
CA PRO A 49 -35.69 17.87 19.71
C PRO A 49 -35.14 17.14 20.94
N MET A 50 -34.65 17.92 21.91
CA MET A 50 -34.16 17.45 23.21
C MET A 50 -34.74 18.38 24.28
N ASN A 51 -35.73 17.91 25.05
CA ASN A 51 -36.51 18.75 25.95
C ASN A 51 -37.09 19.99 25.23
N SER A 52 -36.77 21.20 25.69
CA SER A 52 -37.18 22.49 25.08
C SER A 52 -36.17 23.06 24.07
N GLU A 53 -35.13 22.29 23.75
CA GLU A 53 -34.00 22.70 22.91
C GLU A 53 -33.75 21.66 21.80
N TYR A 54 -32.64 21.79 21.10
CA TYR A 54 -32.27 20.97 19.97
C TYR A 54 -30.85 20.42 20.14
N GLU A 55 -30.62 19.21 19.63
CA GLU A 55 -29.29 18.60 19.55
C GLU A 55 -28.90 18.41 18.07
N VAL A 56 -27.67 18.77 17.70
CA VAL A 56 -27.13 18.56 16.36
C VAL A 56 -26.92 17.07 16.09
N VAL A 57 -27.57 16.55 15.05
CA VAL A 57 -27.41 15.15 14.61
C VAL A 57 -26.51 15.07 13.38
N VAL A 58 -26.63 16.01 12.43
CA VAL A 58 -25.76 16.07 11.24
C VAL A 58 -25.37 17.52 10.98
N GLY A 59 -24.09 17.73 10.65
CA GLY A 59 -23.57 19.06 10.32
C GLY A 59 -22.86 19.77 11.49
N GLU A 60 -22.25 19.03 12.42
CA GLU A 60 -21.50 19.57 13.56
C GLU A 60 -20.48 20.66 13.17
N ARG A 61 -19.74 20.47 12.05
CA ARG A 61 -18.81 21.48 11.53
C ARG A 61 -19.52 22.76 11.07
N ARG A 62 -20.68 22.63 10.42
CA ARG A 62 -21.51 23.76 9.99
C ARG A 62 -22.06 24.50 11.20
N TYR A 63 -22.57 23.78 12.20
CA TYR A 63 -23.00 24.36 13.48
C TYR A 63 -21.89 25.18 14.12
N ARG A 64 -20.70 24.60 14.34
CA ARG A 64 -19.54 25.28 14.96
C ARG A 64 -19.08 26.49 14.15
N ALA A 65 -18.97 26.35 12.83
CA ALA A 65 -18.61 27.45 11.94
C ALA A 65 -19.65 28.57 11.96
N SER A 66 -20.95 28.24 12.08
CA SER A 66 -22.01 29.24 12.28
C SER A 66 -21.91 29.95 13.62
N GLN A 67 -21.46 29.29 14.71
CA GLN A 67 -21.17 29.97 15.98
C GLN A 67 -20.00 30.94 15.81
N GLN A 68 -18.92 30.51 15.17
CA GLN A 68 -17.73 31.33 14.92
C GLN A 68 -17.98 32.47 13.91
N ALA A 69 -18.97 32.31 13.04
CA ALA A 69 -19.45 33.35 12.13
C ALA A 69 -20.35 34.37 12.84
N GLY A 70 -20.82 34.09 14.07
CA GLY A 70 -21.69 34.98 14.82
C GLY A 70 -23.16 34.98 14.37
N LEU A 71 -23.63 33.90 13.74
CA LEU A 71 -25.03 33.82 13.31
C LEU A 71 -25.98 33.66 14.52
N GLU A 72 -27.06 34.44 14.54
CA GLU A 72 -28.10 34.30 15.57
C GLU A 72 -29.03 33.10 15.34
N LYS A 73 -29.32 32.80 14.07
CA LYS A 73 -30.20 31.72 13.63
C LYS A 73 -29.57 30.94 12.48
N VAL A 74 -29.88 29.66 12.40
CA VAL A 74 -29.43 28.78 11.31
C VAL A 74 -30.60 27.99 10.72
N PRO A 75 -30.59 27.75 9.41
CA PRO A 75 -31.53 26.83 8.79
C PRO A 75 -31.26 25.40 9.28
N ALA A 76 -32.30 24.75 9.79
CA ALA A 76 -32.24 23.42 10.34
C ALA A 76 -33.48 22.59 9.98
N ILE A 77 -33.28 21.30 9.79
CA ILE A 77 -34.34 20.30 9.60
C ILE A 77 -34.51 19.56 10.93
N ILE A 78 -35.72 19.63 11.49
CA ILE A 78 -36.05 18.97 12.76
C ILE A 78 -36.54 17.55 12.46
N ARG A 79 -35.83 16.54 12.97
CA ARG A 79 -36.25 15.14 12.89
C ARG A 79 -36.20 14.49 14.27
N LYS A 80 -37.16 13.63 14.56
CA LYS A 80 -37.14 12.83 15.80
C LYS A 80 -36.19 11.66 15.60
N PHE A 81 -35.14 11.60 16.41
CA PHE A 81 -34.19 10.49 16.44
C PHE A 81 -34.01 9.99 17.87
N SER A 82 -34.00 8.66 18.06
CA SER A 82 -33.54 8.06 19.31
C SER A 82 -32.02 8.21 19.47
N ASP A 83 -31.49 8.03 20.68
CA ASP A 83 -30.04 8.07 20.93
C ASP A 83 -29.29 7.09 20.03
N ASP A 84 -29.80 5.86 19.90
CA ASP A 84 -29.23 4.85 19.00
C ASP A 84 -29.23 5.31 17.54
N GLN A 85 -30.28 6.02 17.09
CA GLN A 85 -30.35 6.54 15.73
C GLN A 85 -29.33 7.65 15.49
N VAL A 86 -29.11 8.52 16.47
CA VAL A 86 -28.09 9.58 16.41
C VAL A 86 -26.69 8.97 16.36
N VAL A 87 -26.40 8.01 17.24
CA VAL A 87 -25.13 7.26 17.21
C VAL A 87 -24.93 6.59 15.85
N GLN A 88 -25.94 5.89 15.33
CA GLN A 88 -25.86 5.24 14.01
C GLN A 88 -25.56 6.22 12.88
N LEU A 89 -26.24 7.38 12.84
CA LEU A 89 -26.04 8.39 11.80
C LEU A 89 -24.63 8.99 11.87
N ASN A 90 -24.18 9.32 13.08
CA ASN A 90 -22.82 9.82 13.32
C ASN A 90 -21.76 8.79 12.90
N LEU A 91 -22.00 7.51 13.19
CA LEU A 91 -21.09 6.42 12.82
C LEU A 91 -21.02 6.22 11.31
N ILE A 92 -22.15 6.23 10.60
CA ILE A 92 -22.17 6.11 9.13
C ILE A 92 -21.45 7.29 8.47
N GLU A 93 -21.77 8.52 8.89
CA GLU A 93 -21.12 9.72 8.35
C GLU A 93 -19.61 9.67 8.59
N ASN A 94 -19.18 9.25 9.78
CA ASN A 94 -17.77 9.08 10.08
C ASN A 94 -17.13 7.99 9.19
N VAL A 95 -17.74 6.82 8.98
CA VAL A 95 -17.17 5.77 8.12
C VAL A 95 -17.01 6.22 6.66
N GLN A 96 -17.92 7.07 6.17
CA GLN A 96 -17.83 7.63 4.83
C GLN A 96 -16.73 8.68 4.68
N ARG A 97 -16.10 9.12 5.77
CA ARG A 97 -14.96 10.02 5.68
C ARG A 97 -13.74 9.32 5.06
N GLU A 98 -13.09 10.07 4.17
CA GLU A 98 -11.89 9.61 3.48
C GLU A 98 -10.68 9.55 4.43
N ASP A 99 -10.62 10.42 5.43
CA ASP A 99 -9.48 10.51 6.37
C ASP A 99 -9.45 9.40 7.42
N LEU A 100 -10.52 8.64 7.61
CA LEU A 100 -10.50 7.49 8.52
C LEU A 100 -9.67 6.33 7.94
N ASN A 101 -8.87 5.72 8.81
CA ASN A 101 -8.15 4.49 8.51
C ASN A 101 -9.05 3.25 8.63
N ALA A 102 -8.57 2.13 8.11
CA ALA A 102 -9.31 0.87 8.10
C ALA A 102 -9.66 0.34 9.50
N ILE A 103 -8.86 0.67 10.52
CA ILE A 103 -9.12 0.28 11.91
C ILE A 103 -10.31 1.04 12.46
N GLU A 104 -10.36 2.35 12.27
CA GLU A 104 -11.46 3.20 12.73
C GLU A 104 -12.77 2.77 12.06
N LYS A 105 -12.75 2.60 10.74
CA LYS A 105 -13.90 2.09 9.98
C LYS A 105 -14.33 0.71 10.48
N GLY A 106 -13.37 -0.17 10.78
CA GLY A 106 -13.63 -1.51 11.32
C GLY A 106 -14.28 -1.49 12.70
N LYS A 107 -13.82 -0.63 13.62
CA LYS A 107 -14.39 -0.47 14.97
C LYS A 107 -15.85 -0.01 14.90
N VAL A 108 -16.13 0.95 14.01
CA VAL A 108 -17.51 1.39 13.76
C VAL A 108 -18.37 0.25 13.21
N CYS A 109 -17.87 -0.50 12.23
CA CYS A 109 -18.62 -1.63 11.66
C CYS A 109 -18.96 -2.69 12.72
N LYS A 110 -18.00 -3.04 13.58
CA LYS A 110 -18.24 -3.96 14.71
C LYS A 110 -19.28 -3.42 15.67
N TYR A 111 -19.16 -2.16 16.06
CA TYR A 111 -20.14 -1.51 16.94
C TYR A 111 -21.56 -1.58 16.35
N LEU A 112 -21.72 -1.30 15.05
CA LEU A 112 -23.03 -1.36 14.36
C LEU A 112 -23.61 -2.78 14.34
N LEU A 113 -22.77 -3.81 14.15
CA LEU A 113 -23.22 -5.21 14.21
C LEU A 113 -23.69 -5.62 15.60
N GLU A 114 -22.95 -5.22 16.64
CA GLU A 114 -23.19 -5.61 18.03
C GLU A 114 -24.36 -4.85 18.66
N ASN A 115 -24.44 -3.54 18.42
CA ASN A 115 -25.36 -2.65 19.13
C ASN A 115 -26.58 -2.23 18.30
N CYS A 116 -26.60 -2.55 17.00
CA CYS A 116 -27.69 -2.15 16.11
C CYS A 116 -28.17 -3.28 15.17
N PRO A 117 -28.34 -4.53 15.66
CA PRO A 117 -28.58 -5.71 14.82
C PRO A 117 -29.90 -5.64 14.03
N GLU A 118 -30.93 -4.95 14.53
CA GLU A 118 -32.20 -4.80 13.82
C GLU A 118 -32.05 -4.08 12.46
N LYS A 119 -31.06 -3.18 12.36
CA LYS A 119 -30.79 -2.40 11.14
C LYS A 119 -29.56 -2.87 10.39
N TYR A 120 -28.59 -3.43 11.11
CA TYR A 120 -27.33 -3.93 10.57
C TYR A 120 -27.13 -5.39 10.96
N PRO A 121 -28.00 -6.32 10.50
CA PRO A 121 -27.93 -7.72 10.89
C PRO A 121 -26.72 -8.46 10.31
N SER A 122 -26.01 -7.86 9.35
CA SER A 122 -24.86 -8.49 8.68
C SER A 122 -23.90 -7.46 8.09
N GLN A 123 -22.67 -7.90 7.81
CA GLN A 123 -21.67 -7.12 7.07
C GLN A 123 -22.21 -6.65 5.70
N SER A 124 -23.03 -7.47 5.04
CA SER A 124 -23.67 -7.14 3.76
C SER A 124 -24.68 -5.98 3.90
N ALA A 125 -25.46 -5.96 5.00
CA ALA A 125 -26.39 -4.87 5.29
C ALA A 125 -25.64 -3.55 5.52
N ILE A 126 -24.53 -3.59 6.27
CA ILE A 126 -23.65 -2.43 6.47
C ILE A 126 -23.07 -1.94 5.14
N ALA A 127 -22.50 -2.85 4.35
CA ALA A 127 -21.91 -2.56 3.05
C ALA A 127 -22.90 -1.83 2.11
N LYS A 128 -24.13 -2.35 2.01
CA LYS A 128 -25.20 -1.76 1.20
C LYS A 128 -25.58 -0.36 1.66
N ARG A 129 -25.60 -0.11 2.98
CA ARG A 129 -25.97 1.20 3.54
C ARG A 129 -24.88 2.25 3.36
N ILE A 130 -23.62 1.86 3.53
CA ILE A 130 -22.47 2.75 3.45
C ILE A 130 -22.08 3.03 1.99
N GLY A 131 -22.39 2.11 1.07
CA GLY A 131 -22.06 2.23 -0.36
C GLY A 131 -20.68 1.65 -0.70
N VAL A 132 -20.25 0.61 0.01
CA VAL A 132 -18.95 -0.06 -0.20
C VAL A 132 -19.13 -1.56 -0.40
N SER A 133 -18.07 -2.25 -0.83
CA SER A 133 -18.13 -3.71 -0.97
C SER A 133 -18.17 -4.42 0.39
N SER A 134 -18.90 -5.54 0.47
CA SER A 134 -18.88 -6.42 1.66
C SER A 134 -17.46 -6.91 1.98
N LYS A 135 -16.62 -7.09 0.94
CA LYS A 135 -15.19 -7.41 1.09
C LYS A 135 -14.44 -6.31 1.86
N ALA A 136 -14.72 -5.03 1.60
CA ALA A 136 -14.10 -3.92 2.33
C ALA A 136 -14.49 -3.93 3.81
N ILE A 137 -15.79 -4.10 4.12
CA ILE A 137 -16.27 -4.23 5.51
C ILE A 137 -15.55 -5.38 6.22
N SER A 138 -15.46 -6.55 5.58
CA SER A 138 -14.77 -7.71 6.14
C SER A 138 -13.31 -7.41 6.45
N LEU A 139 -12.58 -6.76 5.53
CA LEU A 139 -11.17 -6.43 5.73
C LEU A 139 -10.96 -5.41 6.85
N TRP A 140 -11.80 -4.37 6.94
CA TRP A 140 -11.72 -3.38 8.01
C TRP A 140 -11.92 -4.02 9.38
N MET A 141 -12.95 -4.86 9.53
CA MET A 141 -13.20 -5.56 10.80
C MET A 141 -12.06 -6.53 11.13
N LYS A 142 -11.55 -7.27 10.14
CA LYS A 142 -10.41 -8.18 10.32
C LYS A 142 -9.17 -7.44 10.79
N ALA A 143 -8.90 -6.25 10.26
CA ALA A 143 -7.78 -5.44 10.72
C ALA A 143 -7.88 -5.12 12.22
N VAL A 144 -9.09 -4.89 12.74
CA VAL A 144 -9.31 -4.70 14.19
C VAL A 144 -9.13 -6.00 14.98
N GLU A 145 -9.49 -7.15 14.41
CA GLU A 145 -9.41 -8.46 15.08
C GLU A 145 -8.00 -8.99 15.22
N VAL A 146 -7.19 -8.89 14.17
CA VAL A 146 -5.90 -9.58 14.10
C VAL A 146 -4.73 -8.75 14.60
N LEU A 147 -4.93 -7.44 14.77
CA LEU A 147 -3.88 -6.49 15.13
C LEU A 147 -3.97 -6.06 16.61
N PRO A 148 -2.86 -6.16 17.35
CA PRO A 148 -2.73 -5.56 18.67
C PRO A 148 -3.03 -4.05 18.63
N GLN A 149 -3.59 -3.51 19.71
CA GLN A 149 -3.95 -2.09 19.79
C GLN A 149 -2.77 -1.17 19.47
N GLU A 150 -1.57 -1.53 19.92
CA GLU A 150 -0.37 -0.75 19.64
C GLU A 150 -0.01 -0.74 18.15
N ALA A 151 -0.22 -1.85 17.43
CA ALA A 151 0.06 -1.94 15.99
C ALA A 151 -0.91 -1.11 15.14
N GLN A 152 -2.14 -0.91 15.63
CA GLN A 152 -3.19 -0.18 14.90
C GLN A 152 -2.79 1.25 14.56
N LYS A 153 -1.94 1.90 15.38
CA LYS A 153 -1.47 3.28 15.15
C LYS A 153 -0.60 3.40 13.90
N TYR A 154 -0.04 2.30 13.38
CA TYR A 154 0.79 2.30 12.17
C TYR A 154 -0.03 2.04 10.89
N VAL A 155 -1.32 1.76 10.98
CA VAL A 155 -2.16 1.55 9.79
C VAL A 155 -2.50 2.90 9.15
N ALA A 156 -2.26 3.00 7.85
CA ALA A 156 -2.49 4.22 7.09
C ALA A 156 -3.98 4.59 6.95
N PRO A 157 -4.31 5.89 6.92
CA PRO A 157 -5.61 6.35 6.47
C PRO A 157 -5.84 6.00 4.99
N SER A 158 -7.11 5.99 4.57
CA SER A 158 -7.44 5.75 3.16
C SER A 158 -7.05 6.97 2.33
N THR A 159 -5.91 6.93 1.64
CA THR A 159 -5.48 8.04 0.76
C THR A 159 -6.08 7.91 -0.63
N ILE A 160 -6.59 9.02 -1.19
CA ILE A 160 -7.14 9.11 -2.55
C ILE A 160 -6.12 8.66 -3.60
N SER A 161 -4.82 8.96 -3.39
CA SER A 161 -3.73 8.60 -4.31
C SER A 161 -3.22 7.16 -4.15
N GLY A 162 -3.72 6.40 -3.17
CA GLY A 162 -3.18 5.08 -2.81
C GLY A 162 -1.78 5.12 -2.18
N GLN A 163 -1.21 6.30 -1.93
CA GLN A 163 0.11 6.45 -1.32
C GLN A 163 0.04 6.29 0.21
N VAL A 164 0.84 5.37 0.73
CA VAL A 164 0.97 5.15 2.17
C VAL A 164 1.86 6.24 2.78
N PRO A 165 1.40 6.99 3.80
CA PRO A 165 2.23 7.99 4.48
C PRO A 165 3.48 7.39 5.13
N GLU A 166 4.49 8.22 5.36
CA GLU A 166 5.70 7.81 6.06
C GLU A 166 5.41 7.32 7.48
N GLY A 167 6.09 6.26 7.91
CA GLY A 167 5.86 5.63 9.21
C GLY A 167 4.51 4.90 9.29
N LYS A 168 3.86 4.59 8.17
CA LYS A 168 2.62 3.81 8.11
C LYS A 168 2.75 2.62 7.16
N ILE A 169 1.83 1.67 7.30
CA ILE A 169 1.62 0.56 6.36
C ILE A 169 0.17 0.53 5.87
N ASP A 170 -0.05 -0.02 4.69
CA ASP A 170 -1.41 -0.28 4.22
C ASP A 170 -2.09 -1.37 5.08
N TYR A 171 -3.41 -1.28 5.21
CA TYR A 171 -4.17 -2.19 6.06
C TYR A 171 -4.14 -3.64 5.56
N GLN A 172 -3.91 -3.90 4.27
CA GLN A 172 -3.87 -5.27 3.75
C GLN A 172 -2.57 -5.97 4.18
N THR A 173 -1.44 -5.27 4.09
CA THR A 173 -0.16 -5.72 4.63
C THR A 173 -0.27 -5.94 6.15
N ALA A 174 -0.92 -5.02 6.87
CA ALA A 174 -1.15 -5.18 8.30
C ALA A 174 -1.95 -6.47 8.62
N ILE A 175 -3.03 -6.74 7.88
CA ILE A 175 -3.81 -7.98 8.03
C ILE A 175 -2.97 -9.22 7.72
N LYS A 176 -2.12 -9.18 6.68
CA LYS A 176 -1.22 -10.29 6.35
C LYS A 176 -0.28 -10.60 7.51
N ILE A 177 0.34 -9.58 8.10
CA ILE A 177 1.21 -9.73 9.29
C ILE A 177 0.41 -10.33 10.45
N GLY A 178 -0.75 -9.75 10.77
CA GLY A 178 -1.56 -10.19 11.91
C GLY A 178 -2.08 -11.62 11.80
N ARG A 179 -2.13 -12.20 10.59
CA ARG A 179 -2.48 -13.61 10.35
C ARG A 179 -1.29 -14.55 10.28
N ALA A 180 -0.14 -14.06 9.82
CA ALA A 180 1.04 -14.88 9.56
C ALA A 180 1.94 -15.01 10.80
N VAL A 181 1.97 -13.97 11.64
CA VAL A 181 2.76 -13.93 12.86
C VAL A 181 1.82 -14.19 14.03
N ASP A 182 2.16 -15.11 14.93
CA ASP A 182 1.27 -15.45 16.05
C ASP A 182 1.42 -14.49 17.23
N GLU A 183 2.67 -14.23 17.62
CA GLU A 183 2.99 -13.46 18.83
C GLU A 183 2.62 -11.97 18.71
N PRO A 184 1.82 -11.40 19.64
CA PRO A 184 1.41 -10.00 19.61
C PRO A 184 2.57 -8.99 19.59
N ALA A 185 3.62 -9.22 20.40
CA ALA A 185 4.77 -8.32 20.46
C ALA A 185 5.51 -8.30 19.12
N LYS A 186 5.76 -9.49 18.55
CA LYS A 186 6.38 -9.64 17.23
C LYS A 186 5.57 -8.97 16.11
N LYS A 187 4.23 -9.07 16.12
CA LYS A 187 3.37 -8.35 15.16
C LYS A 187 3.63 -6.84 15.18
N VAL A 188 3.71 -6.25 16.38
CA VAL A 188 3.97 -4.80 16.54
C VAL A 188 5.35 -4.45 15.99
N GLU A 189 6.35 -5.25 16.30
CA GLU A 189 7.73 -5.05 15.85
C GLU A 189 7.83 -5.11 14.31
N VAL A 190 7.26 -6.13 13.66
CA VAL A 190 7.25 -6.26 12.19
C VAL A 190 6.57 -5.06 11.54
N ILE A 191 5.41 -4.67 12.05
CA ILE A 191 4.62 -3.54 11.51
C ILE A 191 5.40 -2.23 11.62
N LYS A 192 6.05 -2.00 12.75
CA LYS A 192 6.88 -0.81 12.97
C LYS A 192 8.08 -0.78 12.02
N MET A 193 8.81 -1.88 11.89
CA MET A 193 9.98 -1.96 11.00
C MET A 193 9.60 -1.75 9.53
N LEU A 194 8.50 -2.36 9.07
CA LEU A 194 8.03 -2.19 7.69
C LEU A 194 7.45 -0.80 7.41
N ALA A 195 6.90 -0.13 8.42
CA ALA A 195 6.47 1.26 8.35
C ALA A 195 7.66 2.23 8.20
N GLU A 196 8.81 1.92 8.81
CA GLU A 196 10.02 2.74 8.77
C GLU A 196 10.82 2.54 7.48
N LYS A 197 11.08 1.30 7.05
CA LYS A 197 11.96 1.00 5.90
C LYS A 197 11.36 1.22 4.50
N LYS A 198 10.03 1.42 4.36
CA LYS A 198 9.33 1.60 3.06
C LYS A 198 9.70 0.56 1.98
N LEU A 199 9.81 -0.71 2.34
CA LEU A 199 10.13 -1.79 1.38
C LEU A 199 9.09 -1.90 0.24
N PRO A 200 9.48 -2.32 -0.98
CA PRO A 200 8.57 -2.76 -2.04
C PRO A 200 7.61 -3.88 -1.62
N VAL A 201 6.46 -3.98 -2.30
CA VAL A 201 5.39 -4.94 -1.96
C VAL A 201 5.88 -6.40 -1.95
N LYS A 202 6.79 -6.74 -2.88
CA LYS A 202 7.36 -8.08 -2.99
C LYS A 202 8.23 -8.43 -1.79
N GLU A 203 9.16 -7.55 -1.43
CA GLU A 203 10.04 -7.69 -0.27
C GLU A 203 9.23 -7.77 1.03
N ARG A 204 8.20 -6.92 1.21
CA ARG A 204 7.29 -7.03 2.37
C ARG A 204 6.69 -8.43 2.50
N ALA A 205 6.23 -9.02 1.38
CA ALA A 205 5.63 -10.34 1.40
C ALA A 205 6.65 -11.43 1.79
N GLN A 206 7.91 -11.30 1.36
CA GLN A 206 9.00 -12.21 1.75
C GLN A 206 9.36 -12.06 3.22
N VAL A 207 9.50 -10.82 3.71
CA VAL A 207 9.76 -10.55 5.13
C VAL A 207 8.66 -11.18 5.99
N ILE A 208 7.38 -10.96 5.66
CA ILE A 208 6.25 -11.56 6.40
C ILE A 208 6.36 -13.09 6.43
N LYS A 209 6.69 -13.70 5.28
CA LYS A 209 6.84 -15.15 5.18
C LYS A 209 8.00 -15.67 6.04
N LYS A 210 9.16 -15.03 5.98
CA LYS A 210 10.35 -15.44 6.75
C LYS A 210 10.12 -15.27 8.26
N VAL A 211 9.55 -14.14 8.70
CA VAL A 211 9.23 -13.94 10.13
C VAL A 211 8.24 -14.99 10.65
N ALA A 212 7.29 -15.43 9.82
CA ALA A 212 6.37 -16.50 10.19
C ALA A 212 7.05 -17.89 10.29
N GLN A 213 8.14 -18.11 9.54
CA GLN A 213 8.90 -19.36 9.56
C GLN A 213 9.98 -19.39 10.66
N GLU A 214 10.57 -18.24 10.94
CA GLU A 214 11.70 -18.07 11.87
C GLU A 214 11.37 -16.96 12.89
N PRO A 215 10.42 -17.17 13.84
CA PRO A 215 9.93 -16.13 14.73
C PRO A 215 10.99 -15.62 15.72
N GLU A 216 11.94 -16.47 16.12
CA GLU A 216 13.06 -16.12 17.03
C GLU A 216 14.08 -15.19 16.39
N LYS A 217 14.14 -15.15 15.04
CA LYS A 217 15.13 -14.36 14.33
C LYS A 217 14.86 -12.86 14.46
N PRO A 218 15.89 -12.02 14.67
CA PRO A 218 15.73 -10.58 14.66
C PRO A 218 15.15 -10.09 13.33
N ILE A 219 14.13 -9.23 13.38
CA ILE A 219 13.43 -8.77 12.17
C ILE A 219 14.37 -7.98 11.26
N LYS A 220 15.31 -7.24 11.85
CA LYS A 220 16.32 -6.49 11.11
C LYS A 220 17.16 -7.41 10.21
N GLU A 221 17.62 -8.54 10.75
CA GLU A 221 18.37 -9.55 9.98
C GLU A 221 17.51 -10.16 8.88
N VAL A 222 16.23 -10.46 9.18
CA VAL A 222 15.30 -10.97 8.16
C VAL A 222 15.13 -9.98 7.01
N ILE A 223 15.05 -8.68 7.31
CA ILE A 223 14.93 -7.65 6.28
C ILE A 223 16.23 -7.54 5.47
N GLU A 224 17.38 -7.52 6.13
CA GLU A 224 18.69 -7.47 5.46
C GLU A 224 18.87 -8.68 4.52
N GLU A 225 18.51 -9.89 4.95
CA GLU A 225 18.55 -11.07 4.08
C GLU A 225 17.59 -10.97 2.89
N VAL A 226 16.40 -10.38 3.07
CA VAL A 226 15.46 -10.20 1.96
C VAL A 226 15.98 -9.15 0.97
N GLU A 227 16.54 -8.05 1.48
CA GLU A 227 17.19 -7.01 0.67
C GLU A 227 18.37 -7.61 -0.13
N GLU A 228 19.21 -8.43 0.52
CA GLU A 228 20.32 -9.15 -0.16
C GLU A 228 19.81 -10.20 -1.15
N GLU A 229 18.73 -10.90 -0.83
CA GLU A 229 18.16 -11.92 -1.71
C GLU A 229 17.57 -11.35 -3.00
N GLU A 230 17.02 -10.15 -2.90
CA GLU A 230 16.39 -9.39 -3.98
C GLU A 230 17.36 -8.45 -4.70
N MET A 231 18.58 -8.29 -4.18
CA MET A 231 19.63 -7.54 -4.87
C MET A 231 19.93 -8.19 -6.24
N PRO A 232 19.86 -7.43 -7.34
CA PRO A 232 20.10 -7.95 -8.68
C PRO A 232 21.49 -8.59 -8.76
N CYS A 233 21.56 -9.79 -9.33
CA CYS A 233 22.85 -10.46 -9.51
C CYS A 233 23.74 -9.62 -10.44
N GLU A 234 25.03 -9.53 -10.12
CA GLU A 234 25.99 -8.89 -11.02
C GLU A 234 26.48 -9.88 -12.09
N MET A 235 26.60 -9.40 -13.32
CA MET A 235 27.24 -10.13 -14.41
C MET A 235 28.37 -9.30 -15.01
N TYR A 236 29.60 -9.79 -14.82
CA TYR A 236 30.82 -9.09 -15.22
C TYR A 236 31.14 -9.30 -16.71
N PHE A 237 31.31 -8.22 -17.46
CA PHE A 237 31.68 -8.25 -18.87
C PHE A 237 33.06 -7.64 -19.14
N ALA A 238 33.61 -7.92 -20.33
CA ALA A 238 34.88 -7.31 -20.74
C ALA A 238 34.67 -5.84 -21.12
N ALA A 239 35.74 -5.03 -21.03
CA ALA A 239 35.69 -3.61 -21.37
C ALA A 239 35.12 -3.33 -22.78
N ASP A 240 35.50 -4.18 -23.74
CA ASP A 240 35.07 -4.06 -25.15
C ASP A 240 33.57 -4.33 -25.34
N ASP A 241 32.92 -5.01 -24.40
CA ASP A 241 31.49 -5.34 -24.49
C ASP A 241 30.59 -4.14 -24.10
N LYS A 242 31.14 -3.06 -23.52
CA LYS A 242 30.36 -1.91 -23.01
C LYS A 242 29.42 -1.33 -24.07
N LYS A 243 29.94 -1.04 -25.27
CA LYS A 243 29.15 -0.47 -26.36
C LYS A 243 28.07 -1.44 -26.85
N LEU A 244 28.45 -2.71 -27.00
CA LEU A 244 27.58 -3.79 -27.50
C LEU A 244 26.41 -4.09 -26.56
N LEU A 245 26.61 -3.93 -25.26
CA LEU A 245 25.53 -4.09 -24.27
C LEU A 245 24.60 -2.87 -24.28
N LEU A 246 25.15 -1.67 -24.39
CA LEU A 246 24.37 -0.44 -24.37
C LEU A 246 23.51 -0.26 -25.63
N ASP A 247 24.00 -0.67 -26.80
CA ASP A 247 23.26 -0.63 -28.07
C ASP A 247 22.38 -1.87 -28.32
N GLY A 248 22.48 -2.88 -27.46
CA GLY A 248 21.67 -4.11 -27.53
C GLY A 248 22.16 -5.11 -28.59
N THR A 249 23.35 -4.94 -29.15
CA THR A 249 23.97 -5.89 -30.08
C THR A 249 24.31 -7.21 -29.37
N LYS A 250 24.89 -7.12 -28.16
CA LYS A 250 25.20 -8.31 -27.34
C LYS A 250 23.95 -8.70 -26.55
N THR A 251 23.41 -9.87 -26.87
CA THR A 251 22.20 -10.45 -26.27
C THR A 251 22.45 -11.85 -25.69
N GLN A 252 23.70 -12.31 -25.75
CA GLN A 252 24.13 -13.60 -25.21
C GLN A 252 25.48 -13.45 -24.51
N ALA A 253 25.67 -14.22 -23.44
CA ALA A 253 26.96 -14.43 -22.81
C ALA A 253 27.17 -15.92 -22.51
N SER A 254 28.28 -16.45 -23.02
CA SER A 254 28.71 -17.82 -22.80
C SER A 254 29.72 -17.87 -21.66
N ARG A 255 29.50 -18.75 -20.68
CA ARG A 255 30.33 -18.87 -19.47
C ARG A 255 30.63 -20.33 -19.15
N THR A 256 31.79 -20.58 -18.58
CA THR A 256 32.18 -21.91 -18.08
C THR A 256 31.39 -22.33 -16.83
N ASP A 257 30.94 -21.35 -16.06
CA ASP A 257 30.19 -21.47 -14.82
C ASP A 257 29.04 -20.46 -14.79
N LEU A 258 28.02 -20.73 -13.97
CA LEU A 258 26.91 -19.79 -13.77
C LEU A 258 27.26 -18.88 -12.58
N PRO A 259 27.46 -17.56 -12.77
CA PRO A 259 27.94 -16.67 -11.72
C PRO A 259 27.06 -16.66 -10.47
N ASN A 260 25.74 -16.82 -10.66
CA ASN A 260 24.79 -16.94 -9.56
C ASN A 260 23.68 -17.94 -9.91
N PRO A 261 23.44 -18.99 -9.10
CA PRO A 261 22.36 -19.96 -9.31
C PRO A 261 20.95 -19.36 -9.40
N LYS A 262 20.74 -18.13 -8.87
CA LYS A 262 19.48 -17.41 -8.96
C LYS A 262 19.21 -16.85 -10.36
N MET A 263 20.20 -16.79 -11.25
CA MET A 263 20.04 -16.31 -12.62
C MET A 263 19.17 -17.29 -13.43
N LYS A 264 17.92 -16.89 -13.63
CA LYS A 264 16.92 -17.63 -14.41
C LYS A 264 16.12 -16.69 -15.30
N ALA A 265 15.41 -17.24 -16.28
CA ALA A 265 14.50 -16.47 -17.13
C ALA A 265 13.58 -15.55 -16.30
N GLY A 266 13.50 -14.28 -16.68
CA GLY A 266 12.77 -13.22 -15.98
C GLY A 266 13.57 -12.44 -14.93
N SER A 267 14.77 -12.90 -14.54
CA SER A 267 15.61 -12.19 -13.57
C SER A 267 16.25 -10.96 -14.20
N ILE A 268 16.37 -9.87 -13.43
CA ILE A 268 17.17 -8.70 -13.82
C ILE A 268 18.57 -8.87 -13.21
N VAL A 269 19.59 -8.68 -14.03
CA VAL A 269 20.99 -8.70 -13.61
C VAL A 269 21.65 -7.38 -13.97
N HIS A 270 22.54 -6.92 -13.10
CA HIS A 270 23.33 -5.72 -13.34
C HIS A 270 24.56 -6.11 -14.16
N ALA A 271 24.67 -5.58 -15.38
CA ALA A 271 25.90 -5.67 -16.14
C ALA A 271 26.97 -4.77 -15.51
N THR A 272 28.16 -5.31 -15.28
CA THR A 272 29.28 -4.60 -14.65
C THR A 272 30.54 -4.70 -15.51
N ILE A 273 31.28 -3.59 -15.64
CA ILE A 273 32.53 -3.50 -16.41
C ILE A 273 33.46 -2.54 -15.69
N GLN A 274 34.22 -3.01 -14.70
CA GLN A 274 35.10 -2.19 -13.82
C GLN A 274 34.39 -1.06 -13.03
N GLU A 275 33.30 -0.50 -13.55
CA GLU A 275 32.27 0.33 -12.93
C GLU A 275 31.16 -0.58 -12.34
N PRO A 276 30.55 -0.20 -11.21
CA PRO A 276 29.62 -1.06 -10.47
C PRO A 276 28.28 -1.33 -11.17
N HIS A 277 27.85 -0.53 -12.15
CA HIS A 277 26.60 -0.76 -12.88
C HIS A 277 26.59 0.01 -14.21
N ILE A 278 26.43 -0.70 -15.33
CA ILE A 278 26.34 -0.07 -16.67
C ILE A 278 24.99 -0.23 -17.36
N ALA A 279 24.25 -1.31 -17.08
CA ALA A 279 22.95 -1.59 -17.67
C ALA A 279 22.21 -2.69 -16.90
N ASP A 280 20.88 -2.63 -16.92
CA ASP A 280 20.02 -3.72 -16.48
C ASP A 280 19.74 -4.67 -17.64
N LEU A 281 20.00 -5.96 -17.41
CA LEU A 281 19.75 -7.01 -18.38
C LEU A 281 18.68 -7.95 -17.85
N ARG A 282 17.60 -8.14 -18.59
CA ARG A 282 16.60 -9.16 -18.29
C ARG A 282 17.02 -10.47 -18.94
N ILE A 283 17.26 -11.49 -18.11
CA ILE A 283 17.57 -12.84 -18.59
C ILE A 283 16.34 -13.42 -19.28
N THR A 284 16.47 -13.84 -20.53
CA THR A 284 15.39 -14.47 -21.30
C THR A 284 15.46 -15.99 -21.22
N SER A 285 16.65 -16.56 -21.17
CA SER A 285 16.87 -18.00 -20.93
C SER A 285 18.28 -18.28 -20.44
N VAL A 286 18.44 -19.42 -19.75
CA VAL A 286 19.74 -19.96 -19.34
C VAL A 286 19.74 -21.44 -19.73
N GLU A 287 20.67 -21.84 -20.58
CA GLU A 287 20.78 -23.21 -21.05
C GLU A 287 22.23 -23.71 -21.02
N ARG A 288 22.43 -25.02 -21.18
CA ARG A 288 23.77 -25.62 -21.29
C ARG A 288 23.96 -26.14 -22.70
N LYS A 289 25.01 -25.68 -23.37
CA LYS A 289 25.31 -26.03 -24.76
C LYS A 289 26.76 -26.48 -24.89
N LYS A 290 27.01 -27.55 -25.65
CA LYS A 290 28.39 -27.94 -25.98
C LYS A 290 28.94 -27.03 -27.06
N LEU A 291 30.22 -26.66 -26.98
CA LEU A 291 30.85 -25.76 -27.94
C LEU A 291 30.76 -26.25 -29.40
N ARG A 292 30.76 -27.56 -29.65
CA ARG A 292 30.54 -28.12 -31.01
C ARG A 292 29.23 -27.71 -31.68
N TYR A 293 28.23 -27.33 -30.90
CA TYR A 293 26.90 -26.93 -31.40
C TYR A 293 26.77 -25.42 -31.58
N PHE A 294 27.82 -24.64 -31.30
CA PHE A 294 27.80 -23.20 -31.52
C PHE A 294 27.80 -22.89 -33.02
N ASP A 295 26.89 -22.01 -33.42
CA ASP A 295 26.70 -21.56 -34.80
C ASP A 295 26.96 -20.05 -34.96
N GLU A 296 26.77 -19.56 -36.19
CA GLU A 296 26.93 -18.14 -36.52
C GLU A 296 25.93 -17.24 -35.77
N GLU A 297 24.73 -17.75 -35.46
CA GLU A 297 23.72 -16.99 -34.73
C GLU A 297 24.12 -16.80 -33.26
N ASP A 298 24.73 -17.81 -32.63
CA ASP A 298 25.32 -17.67 -31.30
C ASP A 298 26.45 -16.62 -31.30
N ALA A 299 27.37 -16.69 -32.28
CA ALA A 299 28.47 -15.75 -32.40
C ALA A 299 27.97 -14.30 -32.62
N LYS A 300 26.90 -14.15 -33.40
CA LYS A 300 26.23 -12.88 -33.61
C LYS A 300 25.58 -12.36 -32.33
N ARG A 301 24.91 -13.20 -31.53
CA ARG A 301 24.34 -12.79 -30.22
C ARG A 301 25.41 -12.45 -29.18
N GLU A 302 26.61 -13.04 -29.28
CA GLU A 302 27.74 -12.74 -28.39
C GLU A 302 28.37 -11.36 -28.62
N GLY A 303 28.07 -10.68 -29.72
CA GLY A 303 28.61 -9.34 -29.98
C GLY A 303 28.76 -8.97 -31.46
N GLY A 304 28.00 -9.59 -32.35
CA GLY A 304 28.05 -9.37 -33.79
C GLY A 304 29.24 -10.04 -34.48
N TYR A 305 29.80 -11.10 -33.88
CA TYR A 305 30.97 -11.80 -34.42
C TYR A 305 30.59 -12.87 -35.45
N THR A 306 31.56 -13.23 -36.29
CA THR A 306 31.52 -14.53 -36.98
C THR A 306 31.91 -15.66 -36.02
N LEU A 307 31.57 -16.91 -36.36
CA LEU A 307 31.93 -18.07 -35.55
C LEU A 307 33.46 -18.21 -35.36
N GLU A 308 34.25 -17.90 -36.38
CA GLU A 308 35.72 -17.93 -36.30
C GLU A 308 36.27 -16.84 -35.36
N GLU A 309 35.73 -15.63 -35.43
CA GLU A 309 36.10 -14.52 -34.55
C GLU A 309 35.76 -14.85 -33.09
N PHE A 310 34.58 -15.41 -32.85
CA PHE A 310 34.17 -15.86 -31.53
C PHE A 310 35.10 -16.95 -31.00
N LYS A 311 35.43 -17.98 -31.81
CA LYS A 311 36.39 -19.04 -31.43
C LYS A 311 37.74 -18.45 -31.02
N ARG A 312 38.23 -17.43 -31.74
CA ARG A 312 39.48 -16.74 -31.41
C ARG A 312 39.37 -15.96 -30.10
N LYS A 313 38.26 -15.24 -29.86
CA LYS A 313 37.99 -14.53 -28.60
C LYS A 313 37.89 -15.51 -27.42
N TRP A 314 37.18 -16.62 -27.61
CA TRP A 314 37.07 -17.70 -26.63
C TRP A 314 38.44 -18.25 -26.22
N LYS A 315 39.28 -18.62 -27.20
CA LYS A 315 40.64 -19.10 -26.95
C LYS A 315 41.51 -18.09 -26.20
N LYS A 316 41.36 -16.79 -26.49
CA LYS A 316 42.10 -15.75 -25.77
C LYS A 316 41.76 -15.68 -24.27
N VAL A 317 40.51 -15.99 -23.91
CA VAL A 317 40.00 -15.90 -22.53
C VAL A 317 40.14 -17.22 -21.78
N HIS A 318 39.84 -18.33 -22.45
CA HIS A 318 39.73 -19.67 -21.84
C HIS A 318 40.84 -20.64 -22.28
N GLY A 319 41.77 -20.22 -23.14
CA GLY A 319 42.89 -21.01 -23.63
C GLY A 319 42.56 -21.77 -24.92
N GLU A 320 42.02 -22.97 -24.81
CA GLU A 320 41.74 -23.85 -25.95
C GLU A 320 40.25 -23.90 -26.30
N TRP A 321 39.95 -24.36 -27.52
CA TRP A 321 38.58 -24.65 -27.95
C TRP A 321 38.35 -26.15 -27.86
N ASP A 322 37.71 -26.60 -26.78
CA ASP A 322 37.26 -27.99 -26.63
C ASP A 322 35.82 -28.13 -27.09
N GLU A 323 35.61 -28.81 -28.22
CA GLU A 323 34.29 -29.07 -28.80
C GLU A 323 33.31 -29.78 -27.87
N ASN A 324 33.81 -30.56 -26.91
CA ASN A 324 32.99 -31.28 -25.95
C ASN A 324 32.72 -30.51 -24.65
N GLN A 325 33.36 -29.35 -24.46
CA GLN A 325 33.16 -28.50 -23.30
C GLN A 325 31.71 -28.02 -23.23
N LEU A 326 31.08 -28.24 -22.07
CA LEU A 326 29.72 -27.81 -21.79
C LEU A 326 29.75 -26.45 -21.11
N VAL A 327 29.12 -25.45 -21.73
CA VAL A 327 29.10 -24.07 -21.23
C VAL A 327 27.67 -23.62 -20.95
N TYR A 328 27.51 -22.65 -20.06
CA TYR A 328 26.26 -21.94 -19.86
C TYR A 328 26.10 -20.89 -20.94
N VAL A 329 24.96 -20.90 -21.62
CA VAL A 329 24.54 -19.89 -22.58
C VAL A 329 23.43 -19.08 -21.93
N ILE A 330 23.71 -17.81 -21.66
CA ILE A 330 22.82 -16.90 -20.96
C ILE A 330 22.31 -15.90 -21.99
N HIS A 331 21.04 -16.01 -22.37
CA HIS A 331 20.39 -15.04 -23.24
C HIS A 331 19.74 -13.94 -22.40
N PHE A 332 19.83 -12.71 -22.89
CA PHE A 332 19.28 -11.54 -22.21
C PHE A 332 18.91 -10.42 -23.18
N GLU A 333 18.06 -9.53 -22.69
CA GLU A 333 17.70 -8.28 -23.35
C GLU A 333 18.01 -7.09 -22.43
N LYS A 334 18.43 -5.97 -23.01
CA LYS A 334 18.61 -4.73 -22.24
C LYS A 334 17.24 -4.20 -21.80
N VAL A 335 17.09 -3.90 -20.51
CA VAL A 335 15.90 -3.21 -19.99
C VAL A 335 15.97 -1.75 -20.45
N LYS A 336 14.88 -1.27 -21.06
CA LYS A 336 14.77 0.09 -21.59
C LYS A 336 14.61 1.14 -20.51
#